data_AF-A0A418M321-F1
#
_entry.id   AF-A0A418M321-F1
#
_cell.length_a   1.000
_cell.length_b   1.000
_cell.length_c   1.000
_cell.angle_alpha   90.00
_cell.angle_beta   90.00
_cell.angle_gamma   90.00
#
_symmetry.space_group_name_H-M   'P 1'
#
loop_
_entity.id
_entity.type
_entity.pdbx_description
1 polymer ?
#
loop_
_entity_poly.entity_id
_entity_poly.type
_entity_poly.pdbx_seq_one_letter_code
_entity_poly.pdbx_strand_id
1 'polypeptide(L)'
;MSSIKTTSDHPGLNSLQPTSSGPTEPADTFGAPGFNATRSDATRSDGTSDRSGLLLRSDVPSDRVTSDRVTPDRNIPDRVTTRKPWTASQNVLFRIAFVFFVIMALPNNWNWYKNAVSLDWLHLHYRDLYDLSRFSSGITLFGNKLFGSTLLGYAPWLITFLFSMAVGVLWSAVARLRKPDPLPYNRNAGPLLYYWLRVIVRYRAGIGIIGFGFTKLMPTQLPYPSLGLLNTNFGDLTAQKIYWLSIGIVPWYEVFTGVVEVAAGVLLFFRATTFWGAVLLFGALADIVYVNFAYDGGVHGYSSYFVLLSGFLLIDYIPSLYNLLIRERFTVPFTYYPTFTGWQRYVRIGLKTATIGIFLVLLFWLQYVNFRYDPYKQPAQKGVPELRGNYNVTEFRLNGRVLPYSPLDSVRWQEATFENWSTLTFRTNRAVPLDLSNGGGAPMRDLNRTFELTGVAGGQRVFYYDADTKNHVLYLQDKYRPGGPRGEGGDEADAAKSQKLKPKAAAAQWIPADALATIGDEDSRIDPIARSTRRTKGINAERRRDVERNRMLLTYSTKDGSRVILSGISENKDSIYVVLDRVNRTYALSGSTLQAGLY
;
A
#
# COMPACT_ATOMS: atom_id res chain seq x y z
N MET A 1 -38.31 10.46 -15.93
CA MET A 1 -39.29 11.57 -15.74
C MET A 1 -38.60 12.71 -15.01
N SER A 2 -39.16 13.92 -15.07
CA SER A 2 -38.63 15.22 -14.63
C SER A 2 -37.28 15.66 -15.21
N SER A 3 -37.35 16.56 -16.19
CA SER A 3 -36.23 17.35 -16.73
C SER A 3 -36.07 18.64 -15.93
N ILE A 4 -34.84 19.15 -15.79
CA ILE A 4 -34.60 20.58 -15.59
C ILE A 4 -33.57 21.03 -16.62
N LYS A 5 -34.03 21.86 -17.58
CA LYS A 5 -33.20 22.75 -18.38
C LYS A 5 -33.09 24.08 -17.64
N THR A 6 -31.91 24.71 -17.69
CA THR A 6 -31.77 26.16 -17.63
C THR A 6 -30.75 26.61 -18.66
N THR A 7 -31.08 27.69 -19.36
CA THR A 7 -30.28 28.33 -20.40
C THR A 7 -30.40 29.83 -20.19
N SER A 8 -29.29 30.56 -20.19
CA SER A 8 -29.27 32.02 -20.32
C SER A 8 -27.91 32.47 -20.85
N ASP A 9 -27.91 33.07 -22.03
CA ASP A 9 -26.73 33.63 -22.71
C ASP A 9 -26.46 35.10 -22.34
N HIS A 10 -25.31 35.59 -22.82
CA HIS A 10 -24.93 37.00 -23.08
C HIS A 10 -24.30 37.83 -21.92
N PRO A 11 -23.47 38.85 -22.24
CA PRO A 11 -22.20 38.68 -22.96
C PRO A 11 -21.04 39.59 -22.46
N GLY A 12 -19.79 39.19 -22.77
CA GLY A 12 -18.70 40.10 -23.17
C GLY A 12 -17.96 40.94 -22.10
N LEU A 13 -16.62 40.75 -22.04
CA LEU A 13 -15.66 41.83 -21.80
C LEU A 13 -14.28 41.44 -22.35
N ASN A 14 -13.47 42.45 -22.70
CA ASN A 14 -12.44 42.35 -23.74
C ASN A 14 -11.04 41.91 -23.28
N SER A 15 -10.35 41.32 -24.26
CA SER A 15 -8.90 41.22 -24.46
C SER A 15 -7.95 42.06 -23.59
N LEU A 16 -6.90 41.41 -23.09
CA LEU A 16 -5.55 41.99 -23.00
C LEU A 16 -4.51 40.97 -23.46
N GLN A 17 -3.63 41.40 -24.37
CA GLN A 17 -2.40 40.70 -24.77
C GLN A 17 -1.18 41.60 -24.45
N PRO A 18 0.06 41.06 -24.44
CA PRO A 18 1.16 41.62 -23.65
C PRO A 18 1.97 42.72 -24.36
N THR A 19 2.72 43.46 -23.56
CA THR A 19 3.79 44.38 -24.00
C THR A 19 5.14 43.97 -23.40
N SER A 20 6.25 44.38 -24.02
CA SER A 20 7.60 43.81 -23.84
C SER A 20 8.71 44.87 -23.68
N SER A 21 9.90 44.43 -23.22
CA SER A 21 11.18 45.18 -23.08
C SER A 21 11.20 46.33 -22.04
N GLY A 22 12.25 46.61 -21.24
CA GLY A 22 13.61 46.08 -20.93
C GLY A 22 14.30 47.10 -19.97
N PRO A 23 15.63 47.10 -19.62
CA PRO A 23 16.69 46.07 -19.64
C PRO A 23 17.48 45.94 -18.28
N THR A 24 18.63 45.23 -18.30
CA THR A 24 19.81 45.09 -17.37
C THR A 24 20.11 46.22 -16.34
N GLU A 25 20.82 46.10 -15.18
CA GLU A 25 21.64 45.06 -14.44
C GLU A 25 22.11 45.64 -13.05
N PRO A 26 23.01 45.07 -12.18
CA PRO A 26 23.57 43.71 -11.96
C PRO A 26 23.50 43.24 -10.44
N ALA A 27 24.41 42.35 -10.01
CA ALA A 27 24.41 41.57 -8.75
C ALA A 27 25.01 42.25 -7.49
N ASP A 28 24.80 41.65 -6.31
CA ASP A 28 25.77 41.70 -5.22
C ASP A 28 25.75 40.46 -4.28
N THR A 29 26.91 40.13 -3.70
CA THR A 29 27.19 38.91 -2.92
C THR A 29 27.43 39.18 -1.44
N PHE A 30 26.99 38.28 -0.53
CA PHE A 30 27.64 38.14 0.80
C PHE A 30 27.69 36.69 1.29
N GLY A 31 28.85 36.28 1.81
CA GLY A 31 29.17 34.90 2.20
C GLY A 31 29.31 34.67 3.72
N ALA A 32 29.52 33.40 4.09
CA ALA A 32 29.77 32.95 5.46
C ALA A 32 31.21 33.24 5.94
N PRO A 33 31.46 33.14 7.26
CA PRO A 33 32.11 31.93 7.79
C PRO A 33 31.43 31.44 9.10
N GLY A 34 31.63 30.23 9.63
CA GLY A 34 32.74 29.29 9.44
C GLY A 34 33.67 29.33 10.66
N PHE A 35 33.41 28.47 11.67
CA PHE A 35 34.26 28.35 12.86
C PHE A 35 34.67 26.92 13.12
N ASN A 36 35.96 26.73 13.40
CA ASN A 36 36.58 25.43 13.67
C ASN A 36 37.48 25.53 14.92
N ALA A 37 37.74 24.38 15.53
CA ALA A 37 38.28 24.17 16.88
C ALA A 37 39.50 24.99 17.35
N THR A 38 39.67 25.10 18.66
CA THR A 38 40.99 24.88 19.30
C THR A 38 40.88 24.41 20.76
N ARG A 39 41.86 23.59 21.14
CA ARG A 39 42.09 23.00 22.49
C ARG A 39 43.02 23.93 23.27
N SER A 40 42.91 23.97 24.61
CA SER A 40 44.08 24.15 25.47
C SER A 40 43.84 23.49 26.84
N ASP A 41 44.85 22.80 27.34
CA ASP A 41 44.89 22.20 28.67
C ASP A 41 45.49 23.19 29.68
N ALA A 42 44.98 23.22 30.91
CA ALA A 42 45.68 23.81 32.06
C ALA A 42 45.27 23.11 33.37
N THR A 43 46.24 22.88 34.25
CA THR A 43 46.14 21.96 35.39
C THR A 43 46.00 22.66 36.75
N ARG A 44 45.07 22.15 37.58
CA ARG A 44 45.25 21.74 39.00
C ARG A 44 46.05 22.65 39.95
N SER A 45 45.40 23.17 41.00
CA SER A 45 45.92 23.13 42.39
C SER A 45 44.87 23.54 43.45
N ASP A 46 45.11 23.06 44.66
CA ASP A 46 44.28 23.03 45.87
C ASP A 46 44.11 24.39 46.60
N GLY A 47 43.26 24.46 47.66
CA GLY A 47 43.45 25.49 48.71
C GLY A 47 42.23 26.14 49.39
N THR A 48 41.47 25.38 50.17
CA THR A 48 40.81 25.74 51.47
C THR A 48 40.51 27.20 51.92
N SER A 49 39.31 27.36 52.51
CA SER A 49 38.88 28.36 53.55
C SER A 49 38.64 29.82 53.08
N ASP A 50 37.74 30.63 53.67
CA ASP A 50 36.76 30.47 54.77
C ASP A 50 35.52 31.39 54.52
N ARG A 51 34.43 31.25 55.31
CA ARG A 51 33.27 32.18 55.60
C ARG A 51 33.06 33.40 54.68
N SER A 52 31.87 33.78 54.23
CA SER A 52 30.47 33.70 54.73
C SER A 52 29.59 34.35 53.64
N GLY A 53 28.30 34.11 53.41
CA GLY A 53 27.20 33.70 54.27
C GLY A 53 25.94 34.48 53.81
N LEU A 54 25.03 33.82 53.10
CA LEU A 54 23.65 34.28 52.95
C LEU A 54 22.72 33.08 52.79
N LEU A 55 21.62 33.08 53.53
CA LEU A 55 20.73 31.93 53.69
C LEU A 55 19.59 31.94 52.68
N LEU A 56 19.37 30.82 51.99
CA LEU A 56 18.08 30.45 51.43
C LEU A 56 17.72 29.04 51.94
N ARG A 57 16.57 28.93 52.62
CA ARG A 57 16.12 27.68 53.25
C ARG A 57 15.84 26.61 52.21
N SER A 58 16.43 25.43 52.41
CA SER A 58 15.96 24.17 51.82
C SER A 58 15.42 23.27 52.94
N ASP A 59 14.11 23.32 53.18
CA ASP A 59 13.46 22.43 54.15
C ASP A 59 13.32 21.02 53.54
N VAL A 60 14.40 20.25 53.60
CA VAL A 60 14.45 18.81 53.30
C VAL A 60 15.01 18.10 54.54
N PRO A 61 14.20 17.33 55.29
CA PRO A 61 14.70 16.52 56.40
C PRO A 61 15.68 15.45 55.89
N SER A 62 16.94 15.56 56.29
CA SER A 62 17.96 14.56 56.00
C SER A 62 17.92 13.44 57.04
N ASP A 63 16.88 12.60 57.01
CA ASP A 63 16.81 11.46 57.91
C ASP A 63 17.78 10.36 57.48
N ARG A 64 18.61 9.97 58.44
CA ARG A 64 19.72 9.02 58.27
C ARG A 64 19.17 7.63 58.00
N VAL A 65 19.86 6.90 57.12
CA VAL A 65 19.68 5.45 56.98
C VAL A 65 20.23 4.77 58.25
N THR A 66 19.38 4.59 59.26
CA THR A 66 19.60 3.55 60.27
C THR A 66 18.93 2.27 59.80
N SER A 67 19.65 1.16 59.89
CA SER A 67 19.20 -0.17 59.45
C SER A 67 18.25 -0.79 60.48
N ASP A 68 17.12 -0.15 60.74
CA ASP A 68 16.08 -0.70 61.58
C ASP A 68 15.10 -1.57 60.78
N ARG A 69 14.68 -2.66 61.43
CA ARG A 69 13.89 -3.72 60.80
C ARG A 69 12.60 -3.14 60.24
N VAL A 70 12.44 -3.21 58.92
CA VAL A 70 11.15 -3.02 58.26
C VAL A 70 10.22 -4.15 58.73
N THR A 71 9.48 -3.88 59.80
CA THR A 71 8.23 -4.59 60.07
C THR A 71 7.36 -4.44 58.82
N PRO A 72 6.86 -5.52 58.22
CA PRO A 72 5.97 -5.39 57.08
C PRO A 72 4.70 -4.70 57.56
N ASP A 73 4.49 -3.46 57.11
CA ASP A 73 3.24 -2.76 57.35
C ASP A 73 2.13 -3.56 56.65
N ARG A 74 1.38 -4.31 57.46
CA ARG A 74 0.34 -5.24 57.03
C ARG A 74 -0.92 -4.53 56.51
N ASN A 75 -0.89 -3.20 56.42
CA ASN A 75 -2.03 -2.37 56.07
C ASN A 75 -1.88 -1.58 54.75
N ILE A 76 -1.03 -2.02 53.82
CA ILE A 76 -1.40 -1.85 52.41
C ILE A 76 -2.59 -2.78 52.18
N PRO A 77 -3.83 -2.29 52.01
CA PRO A 77 -4.92 -3.18 51.65
C PRO A 77 -4.56 -3.79 50.31
N ASP A 78 -4.48 -5.13 50.27
CA ASP A 78 -4.52 -5.90 49.03
C ASP A 78 -5.83 -5.56 48.32
N ARG A 79 -5.81 -4.46 47.56
CA ARG A 79 -6.81 -4.12 46.57
C ARG A 79 -6.61 -5.08 45.39
N VAL A 80 -6.89 -6.35 45.66
CA VAL A 80 -7.49 -7.25 44.68
C VAL A 80 -8.71 -6.50 44.16
N THR A 81 -8.51 -5.78 43.06
CA THR A 81 -9.55 -5.02 42.38
C THR A 81 -10.50 -6.03 41.76
N THR A 82 -11.39 -6.57 42.59
CA THR A 82 -12.43 -7.51 42.20
C THR A 82 -13.28 -6.81 41.16
N ARG A 83 -13.07 -7.18 39.89
CA ARG A 83 -13.75 -6.56 38.76
C ARG A 83 -15.26 -6.66 39.01
N LYS A 84 -15.96 -5.52 39.05
CA LYS A 84 -17.43 -5.53 39.15
C LYS A 84 -17.97 -6.49 38.07
N PRO A 85 -18.84 -7.44 38.44
CA PRO A 85 -19.36 -8.39 37.47
C PRO A 85 -20.08 -7.64 36.35
N TRP A 86 -19.94 -8.13 35.12
CA TRP A 86 -20.57 -7.48 33.97
C TRP A 86 -22.09 -7.44 34.11
N THR A 87 -22.69 -6.30 33.77
CA THR A 87 -24.15 -6.16 33.75
C THR A 87 -24.78 -7.06 32.67
N ALA A 88 -26.08 -7.32 32.76
CA ALA A 88 -26.78 -8.12 31.76
C ALA A 88 -26.58 -7.55 30.34
N SER A 89 -26.63 -6.23 30.17
CA SER A 89 -26.41 -5.53 28.91
C SER A 89 -24.95 -5.65 28.41
N GLN A 90 -23.96 -5.53 29.32
CA GLN A 90 -22.55 -5.73 28.96
C GLN A 90 -22.28 -7.16 28.47
N ASN A 91 -22.90 -8.18 29.07
CA ASN A 91 -22.79 -9.56 28.62
C ASN A 91 -23.40 -9.78 27.22
N VAL A 92 -24.55 -9.17 26.92
CA VAL A 92 -25.17 -9.23 25.58
C VAL A 92 -24.29 -8.52 24.55
N LEU A 93 -23.87 -7.29 24.83
CA LEU A 93 -23.00 -6.50 23.95
C LEU A 93 -21.67 -7.21 23.69
N PHE A 94 -21.06 -7.80 24.72
CA PHE A 94 -19.86 -8.61 24.56
C PHE A 94 -20.09 -9.81 23.62
N ARG A 95 -21.19 -10.55 23.74
CA ARG A 95 -21.47 -11.70 22.85
C ARG A 95 -21.65 -11.27 21.40
N ILE A 96 -22.35 -10.16 21.16
CA ILE A 96 -22.49 -9.57 19.82
C ILE A 96 -21.12 -9.16 19.27
N ALA A 97 -20.33 -8.42 20.05
CA ALA A 97 -18.99 -7.99 19.67
C ALA A 97 -18.03 -9.17 19.46
N PHE A 98 -18.12 -10.22 20.27
CA PHE A 98 -17.30 -11.43 20.13
C PHE A 98 -17.57 -12.13 18.80
N VAL A 99 -18.84 -12.38 18.47
CA VAL A 99 -19.22 -12.97 17.18
C VAL A 99 -18.76 -12.08 16.03
N PHE A 100 -19.02 -10.77 16.11
CA PHE A 100 -18.63 -9.80 15.09
C PHE A 100 -17.12 -9.78 14.85
N PHE A 101 -16.31 -9.53 15.89
CA PHE A 101 -14.87 -9.41 15.74
C PHE A 101 -14.17 -10.74 15.41
N VAL A 102 -14.69 -11.90 15.84
CA VAL A 102 -14.18 -13.21 15.39
C VAL A 102 -14.43 -13.40 13.90
N ILE A 103 -15.64 -13.13 13.40
CA ILE A 103 -15.97 -13.24 11.98
C ILE A 103 -15.20 -12.24 11.13
N MET A 104 -15.02 -11.01 11.63
CA MET A 104 -14.22 -9.98 10.97
C MET A 104 -12.72 -10.33 10.94
N ALA A 105 -12.22 -11.11 11.90
CA ALA A 105 -10.79 -11.40 12.06
C ALA A 105 -10.33 -12.76 11.54
N LEU A 106 -11.25 -13.67 11.17
CA LEU A 106 -10.92 -14.98 10.61
C LEU A 106 -11.35 -15.09 9.14
N PRO A 107 -10.57 -15.77 8.28
CA PRO A 107 -10.96 -16.00 6.89
C PRO A 107 -12.24 -16.83 6.80
N ASN A 108 -13.24 -16.33 6.08
CA ASN A 108 -14.53 -17.01 5.86
C ASN A 108 -14.68 -17.60 4.44
N ASN A 109 -13.64 -17.48 3.60
CA ASN A 109 -13.61 -18.00 2.25
C ASN A 109 -12.77 -19.29 2.21
N TRP A 110 -13.37 -20.41 1.76
CA TRP A 110 -12.69 -21.69 1.64
C TRP A 110 -11.45 -21.67 0.73
N ASN A 111 -11.44 -20.78 -0.28
CA ASN A 111 -10.28 -20.62 -1.17
C ASN A 111 -9.05 -20.06 -0.43
N TRP A 112 -9.23 -19.28 0.63
CA TRP A 112 -8.11 -18.80 1.46
C TRP A 112 -7.36 -19.98 2.10
N TYR A 113 -8.10 -20.93 2.67
CA TYR A 113 -7.52 -22.12 3.30
C TYR A 113 -6.84 -23.03 2.27
N LYS A 114 -7.44 -23.21 1.09
CA LYS A 114 -6.80 -23.92 -0.03
C LYS A 114 -5.48 -23.28 -0.43
N ASN A 115 -5.46 -21.96 -0.60
CA ASN A 115 -4.25 -21.23 -0.96
C ASN A 115 -3.17 -21.42 0.12
N ALA A 116 -3.52 -21.25 1.40
CA ALA A 116 -2.62 -21.41 2.54
C ALA A 116 -1.93 -22.79 2.61
N VAL A 117 -2.65 -23.89 2.33
CA VAL A 117 -2.07 -25.24 2.36
C VAL A 117 -1.35 -25.63 1.07
N SER A 118 -1.56 -24.89 -0.03
CA SER A 118 -0.94 -25.15 -1.34
C SER A 118 0.29 -24.29 -1.64
N LEU A 119 0.77 -23.50 -0.67
CA LEU A 119 1.96 -22.68 -0.83
C LEU A 119 3.21 -23.55 -1.00
N ASP A 120 4.02 -23.19 -2.00
CA ASP A 120 5.38 -23.72 -2.17
C ASP A 120 6.34 -22.93 -1.28
N TRP A 121 6.60 -23.46 -0.08
CA TRP A 121 7.47 -22.84 0.92
C TRP A 121 8.94 -22.70 0.49
N LEU A 122 9.37 -23.37 -0.58
CA LEU A 122 10.73 -23.27 -1.12
C LEU A 122 10.85 -22.14 -2.17
N HIS A 123 9.76 -21.77 -2.84
CA HIS A 123 9.74 -20.78 -3.92
C HIS A 123 8.60 -19.76 -3.74
N LEU A 124 8.50 -19.21 -2.52
CA LEU A 124 7.49 -18.23 -2.15
C LEU A 124 7.62 -16.91 -2.92
N HIS A 125 6.49 -16.34 -3.29
CA HIS A 125 6.38 -14.95 -3.70
C HIS A 125 5.93 -14.08 -2.50
N TYR A 126 6.29 -12.79 -2.45
CA TYR A 126 5.83 -11.90 -1.37
C TYR A 126 4.31 -11.92 -1.23
N ARG A 127 3.61 -12.02 -2.37
CA ARG A 127 2.15 -12.00 -2.44
C ARG A 127 1.50 -13.22 -1.79
N ASP A 128 2.21 -14.34 -1.65
CA ASP A 128 1.69 -15.54 -1.01
C ASP A 128 1.45 -15.32 0.48
N LEU A 129 2.42 -14.74 1.19
CA LEU A 129 2.24 -14.36 2.59
C LEU A 129 1.40 -13.08 2.74
N TYR A 130 1.46 -12.15 1.78
CA TYR A 130 0.65 -10.94 1.79
C TYR A 130 -0.86 -11.25 1.68
N ASP A 131 -1.30 -12.13 0.79
CA ASP A 131 -2.72 -12.50 0.66
C ASP A 131 -3.22 -13.32 1.87
N LEU A 132 -2.33 -14.02 2.59
CA LEU A 132 -2.68 -14.58 3.90
C LEU A 132 -2.95 -13.49 4.95
N SER A 133 -2.29 -12.33 4.85
CA SER A 133 -2.51 -11.16 5.71
C SER A 133 -3.69 -10.26 5.27
N ARG A 134 -3.99 -10.28 3.97
CA ARG A 134 -4.99 -9.46 3.28
C ARG A 134 -6.09 -10.35 2.71
N PHE A 135 -7.14 -10.56 3.51
CA PHE A 135 -8.36 -11.22 3.09
C PHE A 135 -9.58 -10.36 3.45
N SER A 136 -10.61 -10.46 2.59
CA SER A 136 -11.92 -9.83 2.76
C SER A 136 -12.52 -10.01 4.17
N SER A 137 -13.17 -8.96 4.68
CA SER A 137 -13.69 -8.88 6.04
C SER A 137 -15.22 -8.91 6.08
N GLY A 138 -15.77 -9.74 6.97
CA GLY A 138 -17.21 -9.91 7.13
C GLY A 138 -17.84 -10.94 6.18
N ILE A 139 -19.01 -11.45 6.55
CA ILE A 139 -19.76 -12.49 5.83
C ILE A 139 -20.18 -11.99 4.45
N THR A 140 -19.71 -12.71 3.42
CA THR A 140 -20.14 -12.55 2.02
C THR A 140 -21.08 -13.66 1.54
N LEU A 141 -21.45 -14.61 2.42
CA LEU A 141 -22.37 -15.71 2.14
C LEU A 141 -23.76 -15.22 1.71
N PHE A 142 -24.23 -14.11 2.30
CA PHE A 142 -25.51 -13.47 1.98
C PHE A 142 -25.40 -12.43 0.85
N GLY A 143 -24.29 -12.42 0.11
CA GLY A 143 -23.97 -11.42 -0.90
C GLY A 143 -23.15 -10.23 -0.37
N ASN A 144 -22.90 -9.26 -1.24
CA ASN A 144 -22.10 -8.05 -0.98
C ASN A 144 -22.93 -6.76 -1.10
N LYS A 145 -24.26 -6.86 -1.03
CA LYS A 145 -25.19 -5.73 -1.17
C LYS A 145 -26.21 -5.72 -0.03
N LEU A 146 -26.56 -4.54 0.44
CA LEU A 146 -27.64 -4.28 1.38
C LEU A 146 -28.53 -3.19 0.78
N PHE A 147 -29.86 -3.39 0.77
CA PHE A 147 -30.82 -2.51 0.09
C PHE A 147 -30.46 -2.19 -1.38
N GLY A 148 -29.89 -3.16 -2.10
CA GLY A 148 -29.48 -3.03 -3.50
C GLY A 148 -28.11 -2.36 -3.75
N SER A 149 -27.52 -1.73 -2.74
CA SER A 149 -26.22 -1.04 -2.83
C SER A 149 -25.09 -1.83 -2.16
N THR A 150 -23.85 -1.70 -2.64
CA THR A 150 -22.64 -2.19 -1.95
C THR A 150 -22.24 -1.31 -0.77
N LEU A 151 -22.84 -0.12 -0.64
CA LEU A 151 -22.54 0.89 0.39
C LEU A 151 -21.04 1.20 0.46
N LEU A 152 -20.44 1.54 -0.70
CA LEU A 152 -18.99 1.76 -0.85
C LEU A 152 -18.14 0.58 -0.32
N GLY A 153 -18.65 -0.65 -0.41
CA GLY A 153 -17.98 -1.86 0.09
C GLY A 153 -18.24 -2.19 1.57
N TYR A 154 -18.99 -1.37 2.31
CA TYR A 154 -19.30 -1.62 3.72
C TYR A 154 -20.52 -2.54 3.95
N ALA A 155 -21.28 -2.90 2.90
CA ALA A 155 -22.45 -3.78 3.05
C ALA A 155 -22.15 -5.14 3.73
N PRO A 156 -21.05 -5.87 3.43
CA PRO A 156 -20.68 -7.09 4.15
C PRO A 156 -20.49 -6.88 5.66
N TRP A 157 -20.03 -5.71 6.10
CA TRP A 157 -19.82 -5.43 7.52
C TRP A 157 -21.14 -5.20 8.25
N LEU A 158 -22.09 -4.49 7.62
CA LEU A 158 -23.44 -4.33 8.17
C LEU A 158 -24.19 -5.67 8.21
N ILE A 159 -24.07 -6.49 7.16
CA ILE A 159 -24.59 -7.88 7.15
C ILE A 159 -23.98 -8.68 8.31
N THR A 160 -22.66 -8.58 8.51
CA THR A 160 -21.95 -9.24 9.62
C THR A 160 -22.42 -8.74 10.97
N PHE A 161 -22.66 -7.45 11.13
CA PHE A 161 -23.16 -6.85 12.36
C PHE A 161 -24.58 -7.34 12.69
N LEU A 162 -25.50 -7.30 11.73
CA LEU A 162 -26.87 -7.80 11.90
C LEU A 162 -26.90 -9.30 12.23
N PHE A 163 -26.08 -10.10 11.54
CA PHE A 163 -25.90 -11.52 11.88
C PHE A 163 -25.36 -11.72 13.30
N SER A 164 -24.35 -10.93 13.69
CA SER A 164 -23.74 -10.99 15.03
C SER A 164 -24.69 -10.53 16.13
N MET A 165 -25.60 -9.59 15.84
CA MET A 165 -26.71 -9.23 16.74
C MET A 165 -27.62 -10.43 16.97
N ALA A 166 -28.10 -11.08 15.90
CA ALA A 166 -28.99 -12.24 16.00
C ALA A 166 -28.33 -13.39 16.79
N VAL A 167 -27.09 -13.75 16.46
CA VAL A 167 -26.35 -14.82 17.15
C VAL A 167 -26.00 -14.44 18.59
N GLY A 168 -25.61 -13.19 18.86
CA GLY A 168 -25.29 -12.72 20.22
C GLY A 168 -26.50 -12.65 21.14
N VAL A 169 -27.68 -12.32 20.61
CA VAL A 169 -28.97 -12.39 21.32
C VAL A 169 -29.38 -13.84 21.54
N LEU A 170 -29.28 -14.71 20.54
CA LEU A 170 -29.58 -16.15 20.67
C LEU A 170 -28.67 -16.82 21.72
N TRP A 171 -27.36 -16.59 21.66
CA TRP A 171 -26.40 -17.04 22.69
C TRP A 171 -26.80 -16.52 24.07
N SER A 172 -27.29 -15.28 24.16
CA SER A 172 -27.77 -14.71 25.42
C SER A 172 -29.07 -15.32 25.93
N ALA A 173 -29.99 -15.74 25.05
CA ALA A 173 -31.18 -16.49 25.41
C ALA A 173 -30.81 -17.89 25.92
N VAL A 174 -30.02 -18.65 25.15
CA VAL A 174 -29.57 -20.01 25.52
C VAL A 174 -28.81 -19.99 26.85
N ALA A 175 -27.92 -19.01 27.07
CA ALA A 175 -27.17 -18.87 28.31
C ALA A 175 -28.00 -18.36 29.51
N ARG A 176 -29.25 -17.90 29.30
CA ARG A 176 -30.21 -17.61 30.38
C ARG A 176 -31.14 -18.82 30.65
N LEU A 177 -31.48 -19.57 29.62
CA LEU A 177 -32.30 -20.79 29.72
C LEU A 177 -31.54 -21.92 30.45
N ARG A 178 -30.22 -22.02 30.25
CA ARG A 178 -29.33 -22.78 31.15
C ARG A 178 -29.17 -22.05 32.49
N LYS A 179 -30.04 -22.37 33.46
CA LYS A 179 -29.84 -22.06 34.89
C LYS A 179 -28.50 -22.67 35.38
N PRO A 180 -27.86 -22.10 36.43
CA PRO A 180 -26.41 -21.93 36.46
C PRO A 180 -25.66 -23.27 36.40
N ASP A 181 -24.93 -23.48 35.29
CA ASP A 181 -23.99 -24.59 35.15
C ASP A 181 -23.05 -24.64 36.38
N PRO A 182 -22.87 -25.80 37.03
CA PRO A 182 -22.12 -25.94 38.29
C PRO A 182 -20.59 -25.81 38.14
N LEU A 183 -20.11 -25.19 37.06
CA LEU A 183 -18.70 -24.98 36.78
C LEU A 183 -18.26 -23.59 37.29
N PRO A 184 -17.31 -23.51 38.25
CA PRO A 184 -16.71 -22.25 38.71
C PRO A 184 -16.12 -21.38 37.58
N TYR A 185 -15.88 -22.00 36.43
CA TYR A 185 -15.45 -21.42 35.17
C TYR A 185 -16.31 -20.23 34.70
N ASN A 186 -17.64 -20.26 34.87
CA ASN A 186 -18.52 -19.34 34.13
C ASN A 186 -18.49 -17.88 34.63
N ARG A 187 -18.22 -17.63 35.92
CA ARG A 187 -17.97 -16.24 36.43
C ARG A 187 -16.68 -15.62 35.86
N ASN A 188 -15.72 -16.44 35.44
CA ASN A 188 -14.43 -16.01 34.89
C ASN A 188 -14.33 -16.16 33.36
N ALA A 189 -15.31 -16.81 32.71
CA ALA A 189 -15.31 -17.05 31.27
C ALA A 189 -15.40 -15.77 30.44
N GLY A 190 -16.16 -14.75 30.87
CA GLY A 190 -16.26 -13.44 30.19
C GLY A 190 -14.89 -12.75 30.04
N PRO A 191 -14.15 -12.51 31.14
CA PRO A 191 -12.76 -12.01 31.09
C PRO A 191 -11.82 -12.84 30.20
N LEU A 192 -11.91 -14.17 30.25
CA LEU A 192 -11.08 -15.06 29.46
C LEU A 192 -11.38 -14.99 27.95
N LEU A 193 -12.66 -15.05 27.57
CA LEU A 193 -13.09 -14.92 26.18
C LEU A 193 -12.77 -13.52 25.61
N TYR A 194 -12.89 -12.46 26.42
CA TYR A 194 -12.49 -11.11 26.03
C TYR A 194 -10.98 -10.96 25.85
N TYR A 195 -10.17 -11.60 26.70
CA TYR A 195 -8.72 -11.68 26.51
C TYR A 195 -8.38 -12.34 25.16
N TRP A 196 -8.99 -13.50 24.84
CA TRP A 196 -8.74 -14.18 23.57
C TRP A 196 -9.25 -13.40 22.36
N LEU A 197 -10.40 -12.73 22.47
CA LEU A 197 -10.90 -11.82 21.43
C LEU A 197 -9.89 -10.72 21.11
N ARG A 198 -9.32 -10.07 22.14
CA ARG A 198 -8.26 -9.07 21.97
C ARG A 198 -6.97 -9.67 21.39
N VAL A 199 -6.61 -10.91 21.72
CA VAL A 199 -5.47 -11.60 21.10
C VAL A 199 -5.72 -11.81 19.59
N ILE A 200 -6.89 -12.34 19.22
CA ILE A 200 -7.29 -12.54 17.81
C ILE A 200 -7.23 -11.20 17.05
N VAL A 201 -7.91 -10.16 17.56
CA VAL A 201 -7.93 -8.84 16.91
C VAL A 201 -6.54 -8.22 16.80
N ARG A 202 -5.70 -8.29 17.84
CA ARG A 202 -4.33 -7.77 17.80
C ARG A 202 -3.46 -8.46 16.77
N TYR A 203 -3.50 -9.80 16.72
CA TYR A 203 -2.67 -10.56 15.77
C TYR A 203 -3.18 -10.34 14.34
N ARG A 204 -4.49 -10.30 14.11
CA ARG A 204 -5.08 -9.99 12.81
C ARG A 204 -4.73 -8.58 12.31
N ALA A 205 -4.81 -7.59 13.20
CA ALA A 205 -4.45 -6.21 12.91
C ALA A 205 -2.94 -6.10 12.62
N GLY A 206 -2.09 -6.66 13.49
CA GLY A 206 -0.63 -6.64 13.34
C GLY A 206 -0.13 -7.32 12.08
N ILE A 207 -0.59 -8.55 11.80
CA ILE A 207 -0.24 -9.30 10.58
C ILE A 207 -0.66 -8.50 9.32
N GLY A 208 -1.88 -7.99 9.30
CA GLY A 208 -2.42 -7.26 8.15
C GLY A 208 -1.70 -5.94 7.88
N ILE A 209 -1.40 -5.15 8.93
CA ILE A 209 -0.74 -3.86 8.74
C ILE A 209 0.75 -3.98 8.42
N ILE A 210 1.45 -4.99 8.95
CA ILE A 210 2.86 -5.24 8.60
C ILE A 210 3.01 -5.52 7.11
N GLY A 211 2.13 -6.34 6.53
CA GLY A 211 2.14 -6.60 5.10
C GLY A 211 1.94 -5.33 4.26
N PHE A 212 1.01 -4.45 4.66
CA PHE A 212 0.72 -3.18 3.98
C PHE A 212 1.87 -2.16 4.16
N GLY A 213 2.39 -2.04 5.38
CA GLY A 213 3.52 -1.18 5.72
C GLY A 213 4.80 -1.55 4.96
N PHE A 214 5.04 -2.84 4.70
CA PHE A 214 6.17 -3.24 3.86
C PHE A 214 6.07 -2.77 2.40
N THR A 215 4.88 -2.59 1.82
CA THR A 215 4.76 -2.03 0.46
C THR A 215 5.06 -0.53 0.39
N LYS A 216 5.17 0.15 1.54
CA LYS A 216 5.64 1.53 1.66
C LYS A 216 7.10 1.63 2.13
N LEU A 217 7.49 0.78 3.09
CA LEU A 217 8.87 0.64 3.57
C LEU A 217 9.82 0.23 2.43
N MET A 218 9.31 -0.57 1.50
CA MET A 218 9.92 -0.85 0.21
C MET A 218 9.04 -0.13 -0.84
N PRO A 219 9.37 1.12 -1.25
CA PRO A 219 8.44 2.02 -1.96
C PRO A 219 8.02 1.49 -3.33
N THR A 220 6.97 0.68 -3.29
CA THR A 220 6.36 -0.09 -4.39
C THR A 220 4.86 0.18 -4.44
N GLN A 221 4.28 0.70 -3.36
CA GLN A 221 2.88 1.12 -3.32
C GLN A 221 2.69 2.44 -4.09
N LEU A 222 3.60 3.41 -3.95
CA LEU A 222 3.55 4.71 -4.64
C LEU A 222 4.86 4.98 -5.39
N PRO A 223 5.22 4.17 -6.41
CA PRO A 223 6.51 4.30 -7.11
C PRO A 223 6.77 5.71 -7.62
N TYR A 224 8.05 6.09 -7.61
CA TYR A 224 8.51 7.33 -8.23
C TYR A 224 7.98 7.45 -9.67
N PRO A 225 7.49 8.63 -10.11
CA PRO A 225 6.90 8.79 -11.43
C PRO A 225 7.84 8.32 -12.55
N SER A 226 7.30 7.56 -13.49
CA SER A 226 8.02 7.19 -14.72
C SER A 226 8.23 8.44 -15.60
N LEU A 227 9.15 8.37 -16.56
CA LEU A 227 9.43 9.52 -17.43
C LEU A 227 8.17 9.93 -18.24
N GLY A 228 7.39 8.95 -18.72
CA GLY A 228 6.10 9.19 -19.37
C GLY A 228 5.07 9.88 -18.46
N LEU A 229 5.04 9.54 -17.17
CA LEU A 229 4.18 10.22 -16.18
C LEU A 229 4.66 11.65 -15.91
N LEU A 230 5.97 11.91 -15.87
CA LEU A 230 6.52 13.27 -15.73
C LEU A 230 6.28 14.15 -16.97
N ASN A 231 6.03 13.54 -18.13
CA ASN A 231 5.70 14.22 -19.38
C ASN A 231 4.19 14.45 -19.57
N THR A 232 3.34 13.82 -18.76
CA THR A 232 1.89 13.91 -18.82
C THR A 232 1.41 15.29 -18.32
N ASN A 233 0.39 15.88 -18.95
CA ASN A 233 -0.15 17.16 -18.49
C ASN A 233 -0.83 17.00 -17.12
N PHE A 234 -0.66 17.96 -16.22
CA PHE A 234 -1.24 17.87 -14.87
C PHE A 234 -2.76 17.69 -14.87
N GLY A 235 -3.47 18.35 -15.80
CA GLY A 235 -4.92 18.22 -15.96
C GLY A 235 -5.41 16.87 -16.51
N ASP A 236 -4.51 16.03 -17.04
CA ASP A 236 -4.83 14.66 -17.48
C ASP A 236 -4.72 13.64 -16.33
N LEU A 237 -4.33 14.05 -15.11
CA LEU A 237 -4.18 13.15 -13.96
C LEU A 237 -5.42 13.18 -13.06
N THR A 238 -5.88 12.02 -12.60
CA THR A 238 -6.97 11.94 -11.60
C THR A 238 -6.50 12.42 -10.23
N ALA A 239 -7.45 12.82 -9.36
CA ALA A 239 -7.16 13.21 -7.98
C ALA A 239 -6.36 12.13 -7.22
N GLN A 240 -6.74 10.85 -7.38
CA GLN A 240 -6.00 9.70 -6.88
C GLN A 240 -4.55 9.69 -7.38
N LYS A 241 -4.35 9.86 -8.69
CA LYS A 241 -3.02 9.80 -9.31
C LYS A 241 -2.14 10.96 -8.87
N ILE A 242 -2.70 12.16 -8.75
CA ILE A 242 -2.00 13.35 -8.21
C ILE A 242 -1.53 13.09 -6.78
N TYR A 243 -2.41 12.60 -5.89
CA TYR A 243 -2.03 12.24 -4.52
C TYR A 243 -0.97 11.13 -4.47
N TRP A 244 -1.06 10.14 -5.37
CA TRP A 244 -0.08 9.05 -5.41
C TRP A 244 1.30 9.52 -5.88
N LEU A 245 1.36 10.39 -6.89
CA LEU A 245 2.62 10.92 -7.37
C LEU A 245 3.23 11.94 -6.40
N SER A 246 2.43 12.72 -5.65
CA SER A 246 2.97 13.68 -4.66
C SER A 246 3.70 12.99 -3.50
N ILE A 247 3.26 11.78 -3.10
CA ILE A 247 4.02 10.92 -2.19
C ILE A 247 5.22 10.27 -2.91
N GLY A 248 5.00 9.73 -4.11
CA GLY A 248 6.03 8.98 -4.86
C GLY A 248 7.24 9.80 -5.30
N ILE A 249 7.12 11.13 -5.45
CA ILE A 249 8.27 12.01 -5.69
C ILE A 249 9.18 12.17 -4.46
N VAL A 250 8.72 11.77 -3.26
CA VAL A 250 9.53 11.72 -2.03
C VAL A 250 9.51 10.30 -1.45
N PRO A 251 10.22 9.31 -2.05
CA PRO A 251 10.17 7.91 -1.59
C PRO A 251 10.54 7.72 -0.11
N TRP A 252 11.40 8.57 0.46
CA TRP A 252 11.73 8.53 1.90
C TRP A 252 10.55 8.91 2.81
N TYR A 253 9.58 9.69 2.33
CA TYR A 253 8.33 9.94 3.05
C TYR A 253 7.40 8.73 2.98
N GLU A 254 7.32 8.04 1.82
CA GLU A 254 6.64 6.73 1.73
C GLU A 254 7.25 5.73 2.72
N VAL A 255 8.59 5.60 2.74
CA VAL A 255 9.32 4.77 3.71
C VAL A 255 8.98 5.12 5.15
N PHE A 256 8.94 6.41 5.51
CA PHE A 256 8.54 6.87 6.84
C PHE A 256 7.13 6.41 7.23
N THR A 257 6.15 6.55 6.34
CA THR A 257 4.78 6.04 6.60
C THR A 257 4.77 4.51 6.74
N GLY A 258 5.60 3.79 5.98
CA GLY A 258 5.83 2.35 6.13
C GLY A 258 6.43 1.97 7.49
N VAL A 259 7.39 2.74 8.01
CA VAL A 259 7.94 2.55 9.37
C VAL A 259 6.85 2.71 10.42
N VAL A 260 5.98 3.72 10.32
CA VAL A 260 4.86 3.91 11.26
C VAL A 260 3.89 2.73 11.23
N GLU A 261 3.50 2.26 10.05
CA GLU A 261 2.60 1.11 9.88
C GLU A 261 3.20 -0.20 10.40
N VAL A 262 4.47 -0.49 10.07
CA VAL A 262 5.17 -1.70 10.57
C VAL A 262 5.38 -1.61 12.09
N ALA A 263 5.78 -0.47 12.63
CA ALA A 263 5.95 -0.28 14.07
C ALA A 263 4.63 -0.50 14.83
N ALA A 264 3.53 0.06 14.34
CA ALA A 264 2.20 -0.17 14.90
C ALA A 264 1.86 -1.67 14.96
N GLY A 265 2.09 -2.40 13.87
CA GLY A 265 1.85 -3.84 13.81
C GLY A 265 2.76 -4.68 14.70
N VAL A 266 4.06 -4.37 14.77
CA VAL A 266 5.02 -5.04 15.66
C VAL A 266 4.62 -4.85 17.13
N LEU A 267 4.26 -3.63 17.53
CA LEU A 267 3.81 -3.32 18.89
C LEU A 267 2.54 -4.12 19.26
N LEU A 268 1.66 -4.43 18.31
CA LEU A 268 0.48 -5.26 18.56
C LEU A 268 0.80 -6.73 18.87
N PHE A 269 1.96 -7.27 18.51
CA PHE A 269 2.38 -8.63 18.90
C PHE A 269 2.79 -8.75 20.39
N PHE A 270 3.07 -7.65 21.08
CA PHE A 270 3.49 -7.65 22.48
C PHE A 270 2.39 -7.08 23.37
N ARG A 271 1.97 -7.83 24.40
CA ARG A 271 0.80 -7.46 25.22
C ARG A 271 0.99 -6.13 25.97
N ALA A 272 2.23 -5.81 26.34
CA ALA A 272 2.59 -4.58 27.04
C ALA A 272 2.45 -3.32 26.16
N THR A 273 2.66 -3.45 24.84
CA THR A 273 2.65 -2.33 23.88
C THR A 273 1.36 -2.24 23.06
N THR A 274 0.34 -3.05 23.41
CA THR A 274 -0.97 -3.05 22.74
C THR A 274 -1.57 -1.65 22.59
N PHE A 275 -1.47 -0.83 23.64
CA PHE A 275 -1.99 0.54 23.64
C PHE A 275 -1.31 1.39 22.55
N TRP A 276 0.03 1.51 22.60
CA TRP A 276 0.81 2.28 21.63
C TRP A 276 0.64 1.78 20.19
N GLY A 277 0.65 0.46 19.98
CA GLY A 277 0.39 -0.12 18.67
C GLY A 277 -1.01 0.19 18.15
N ALA A 278 -2.02 0.19 19.01
CA ALA A 278 -3.39 0.56 18.64
C ALA A 278 -3.58 2.06 18.41
N VAL A 279 -2.91 2.93 19.18
CA VAL A 279 -2.94 4.40 18.96
C VAL A 279 -2.30 4.76 17.61
N LEU A 280 -1.10 4.23 17.32
CA LEU A 280 -0.43 4.46 16.04
C LEU A 280 -1.25 3.89 14.87
N LEU A 281 -1.79 2.68 15.02
CA LEU A 281 -2.64 2.07 13.99
C LEU A 281 -3.93 2.88 13.76
N PHE A 282 -4.57 3.37 14.83
CA PHE A 282 -5.79 4.17 14.69
C PHE A 282 -5.51 5.51 14.01
N GLY A 283 -4.51 6.26 14.48
CA GLY A 283 -4.16 7.58 13.95
C GLY A 283 -3.76 7.54 12.48
N ALA A 284 -2.80 6.68 12.13
CA ALA A 284 -2.32 6.58 10.74
C ALA A 284 -3.42 6.09 9.79
N LEU A 285 -4.24 5.11 10.19
CA LEU A 285 -5.23 4.53 9.27
C LEU A 285 -6.50 5.36 9.19
N ALA A 286 -6.85 6.15 10.22
CA ALA A 286 -7.96 7.09 10.14
C ALA A 286 -7.69 8.23 9.14
N ASP A 287 -6.45 8.74 9.11
CA ASP A 287 -6.00 9.68 8.08
C ASP A 287 -6.06 9.05 6.68
N ILE A 288 -5.50 7.85 6.51
CA ILE A 288 -5.55 7.11 5.24
C ILE A 288 -7.00 6.85 4.77
N VAL A 289 -7.94 6.57 5.69
CA VAL A 289 -9.38 6.45 5.35
C VAL A 289 -9.91 7.76 4.79
N TYR A 290 -9.65 8.89 5.45
CA TYR A 290 -10.10 10.20 5.01
C TYR A 290 -9.52 10.56 3.63
N VAL A 291 -8.20 10.38 3.45
CA VAL A 291 -7.51 10.56 2.17
C VAL A 291 -8.11 9.68 1.06
N ASN A 292 -8.47 8.42 1.35
CA ASN A 292 -9.08 7.55 0.35
C ASN A 292 -10.48 8.02 -0.08
N PHE A 293 -11.25 8.67 0.81
CA PHE A 293 -12.52 9.30 0.43
C PHE A 293 -12.33 10.65 -0.26
N ALA A 294 -11.31 11.42 0.11
CA ALA A 294 -11.05 12.75 -0.46
C ALA A 294 -10.44 12.71 -1.87
N TYR A 295 -9.68 11.65 -2.19
CA TYR A 295 -8.96 11.48 -3.47
C TYR A 295 -9.43 10.25 -4.27
N ASP A 296 -10.58 9.66 -3.96
CA ASP A 296 -11.11 8.44 -4.60
C ASP A 296 -10.10 7.26 -4.64
N GLY A 297 -9.31 7.09 -3.58
CA GLY A 297 -8.16 6.18 -3.55
C GLY A 297 -8.46 4.67 -3.62
N GLY A 298 -9.72 4.25 -3.48
CA GLY A 298 -10.15 2.86 -3.67
C GLY A 298 -9.65 1.84 -2.63
N VAL A 299 -9.08 2.28 -1.51
CA VAL A 299 -8.59 1.43 -0.39
C VAL A 299 -9.22 1.82 0.96
N HIS A 300 -10.31 2.61 0.97
CA HIS A 300 -11.05 3.00 2.17
C HIS A 300 -11.58 1.80 2.97
N GLY A 301 -12.06 0.74 2.31
CA GLY A 301 -12.57 -0.46 3.01
C GLY A 301 -11.50 -1.17 3.84
N TYR A 302 -10.30 -1.39 3.29
CA TYR A 302 -9.22 -2.10 3.99
C TYR A 302 -8.53 -1.22 5.05
N SER A 303 -8.49 0.10 4.85
CA SER A 303 -7.97 1.03 5.86
C SER A 303 -8.94 1.20 7.04
N SER A 304 -10.24 1.39 6.77
CA SER A 304 -11.30 1.44 7.80
C SER A 304 -11.36 0.17 8.66
N TYR A 305 -10.97 -0.98 8.10
CA TYR A 305 -10.91 -2.24 8.84
C TYR A 305 -9.91 -2.17 9.99
N PHE A 306 -8.72 -1.60 9.77
CA PHE A 306 -7.74 -1.40 10.82
C PHE A 306 -8.13 -0.32 11.83
N VAL A 307 -8.85 0.73 11.40
CA VAL A 307 -9.46 1.72 12.31
C VAL A 307 -10.47 1.06 13.25
N LEU A 308 -11.32 0.18 12.72
CA LEU A 308 -12.30 -0.59 13.48
C LEU A 308 -11.63 -1.56 14.47
N LEU A 309 -10.60 -2.29 14.04
CA LEU A 309 -9.85 -3.21 14.91
C LEU A 309 -9.06 -2.47 16.00
N SER A 310 -8.36 -1.39 15.66
CA SER A 310 -7.59 -0.59 16.62
C SER A 310 -8.51 0.13 17.61
N GLY A 311 -9.60 0.73 17.14
CA GLY A 311 -10.64 1.31 17.98
C GLY A 311 -11.18 0.33 19.02
N PHE A 312 -11.50 -0.92 18.62
CA PHE A 312 -11.90 -1.97 19.56
C PHE A 312 -10.84 -2.26 20.64
N LEU A 313 -9.56 -2.26 20.28
CA LEU A 313 -8.48 -2.46 21.24
C LEU A 313 -8.30 -1.28 22.20
N LEU A 314 -8.59 -0.05 21.74
CA LEU A 314 -8.54 1.18 22.52
C LEU A 314 -9.68 1.29 23.55
N ILE A 315 -10.87 0.71 23.30
CA ILE A 315 -12.04 0.76 24.21
C ILE A 315 -11.70 0.31 25.64
N ASP A 316 -10.84 -0.69 25.82
CA ASP A 316 -10.41 -1.18 27.14
C ASP A 316 -9.63 -0.13 27.96
N TYR A 317 -8.95 0.80 27.27
CA TYR A 317 -8.14 1.85 27.87
C TYR A 317 -8.93 3.13 28.17
N ILE A 318 -10.02 3.41 27.45
CA ILE A 318 -10.82 4.65 27.58
C ILE A 318 -11.21 4.95 29.03
N PRO A 319 -11.75 4.01 29.85
CA PRO A 319 -12.12 4.32 31.23
C PRO A 319 -10.91 4.69 32.09
N SER A 320 -9.74 4.10 31.82
CA SER A 320 -8.51 4.40 32.57
C SER A 320 -7.97 5.77 32.19
N LEU A 321 -7.91 6.07 30.89
CA LEU A 321 -7.48 7.37 30.37
C LEU A 321 -8.42 8.50 30.80
N TYR A 322 -9.74 8.29 30.79
CA TYR A 322 -10.69 9.29 31.25
C TYR A 322 -10.54 9.58 32.75
N ASN A 323 -10.39 8.54 33.59
CA ASN A 323 -10.14 8.76 35.02
C ASN A 323 -8.80 9.45 35.29
N LEU A 324 -7.75 9.13 34.54
CA LEU A 324 -6.41 9.71 34.71
C LEU A 324 -6.31 11.15 34.16
N LEU A 325 -6.72 11.38 32.92
CA LEU A 325 -6.46 12.63 32.18
C LEU A 325 -7.58 13.67 32.30
N ILE A 326 -8.83 13.25 32.53
CA ILE A 326 -9.99 14.16 32.57
C ILE A 326 -10.52 14.34 34.00
N ARG A 327 -10.42 13.31 34.84
CA ARG A 327 -10.84 13.39 36.26
C ARG A 327 -9.67 13.52 37.23
N GLU A 328 -8.43 13.50 36.73
CA GLU A 328 -7.19 13.65 37.50
C GLU A 328 -7.06 12.66 38.67
N ARG A 329 -7.61 11.45 38.51
CA ARG A 329 -7.61 10.40 39.54
C ARG A 329 -6.47 9.43 39.33
N PHE A 330 -5.74 9.15 40.40
CA PHE A 330 -4.81 8.02 40.45
C PHE A 330 -5.51 6.75 39.97
N THR A 331 -4.99 6.19 38.87
CA THR A 331 -5.64 5.11 38.12
C THR A 331 -4.62 4.03 37.80
N VAL A 332 -4.83 2.83 38.34
CA VAL A 332 -4.04 1.64 38.00
C VAL A 332 -4.80 0.87 36.91
N PRO A 333 -4.27 0.77 35.68
CA PRO A 333 -4.93 0.04 34.60
C PRO A 333 -4.89 -1.47 34.90
N PHE A 334 -6.07 -2.09 35.02
CA PHE A 334 -6.21 -3.53 35.23
C PHE A 334 -6.30 -4.27 33.89
N THR A 335 -5.53 -5.33 33.70
CA THR A 335 -5.67 -6.24 32.55
C THR A 335 -5.64 -7.69 33.02
N TYR A 336 -6.66 -8.47 32.64
CA TYR A 336 -6.69 -9.91 32.89
C TYR A 336 -5.68 -10.65 32.00
N TYR A 337 -4.90 -11.54 32.59
CA TYR A 337 -3.99 -12.44 31.87
C TYR A 337 -4.23 -13.89 32.32
N PRO A 338 -4.46 -14.85 31.40
CA PRO A 338 -4.51 -16.26 31.75
C PRO A 338 -3.13 -16.78 32.15
N THR A 339 -3.12 -17.65 33.16
CA THR A 339 -1.95 -18.45 33.55
C THR A 339 -1.81 -19.64 32.58
N PHE A 340 -0.58 -19.92 32.14
CA PHE A 340 -0.27 -21.02 31.24
C PHE A 340 0.77 -21.94 31.89
N THR A 341 0.48 -23.23 31.99
CA THR A 341 1.36 -24.22 32.63
C THR A 341 1.88 -25.24 31.62
N GLY A 342 3.08 -25.78 31.89
CA GLY A 342 3.72 -26.82 31.06
C GLY A 342 3.72 -26.50 29.56
N TRP A 343 3.18 -27.43 28.77
CA TRP A 343 3.12 -27.38 27.31
C TRP A 343 2.46 -26.11 26.75
N GLN A 344 1.48 -25.54 27.44
CA GLN A 344 0.74 -24.36 26.98
C GLN A 344 1.66 -23.13 26.86
N ARG A 345 2.65 -23.00 27.76
CA ARG A 345 3.65 -21.92 27.71
C ARG A 345 4.50 -22.04 26.45
N TYR A 346 4.93 -23.26 26.10
CA TYR A 346 5.72 -23.54 24.91
C TYR A 346 4.93 -23.31 23.63
N VAL A 347 3.68 -23.80 23.53
CA VAL A 347 2.80 -23.54 22.37
C VAL A 347 2.58 -22.04 22.16
N ARG A 348 2.29 -21.27 23.23
CA ARG A 348 2.14 -19.82 23.14
C ARG A 348 3.40 -19.11 22.64
N ILE A 349 4.58 -19.56 23.08
CA ILE A 349 5.86 -19.00 22.61
C ILE A 349 6.09 -19.39 21.15
N GLY A 350 5.94 -20.66 20.80
CA GLY A 350 6.11 -21.18 19.44
C GLY A 350 5.20 -20.47 18.42
N LEU A 351 3.90 -20.35 18.69
CA LEU A 351 2.96 -19.64 17.83
C LEU A 351 3.34 -18.16 17.64
N LYS A 352 3.78 -17.48 18.71
CA LYS A 352 4.23 -16.08 18.63
C LYS A 352 5.51 -15.96 17.79
N THR A 353 6.51 -16.80 18.07
CA THR A 353 7.79 -16.78 17.36
C THR A 353 7.60 -17.12 15.89
N ALA A 354 6.79 -18.14 15.56
CA ALA A 354 6.43 -18.48 14.18
C ALA A 354 5.70 -17.32 13.47
N THR A 355 4.73 -16.68 14.13
CA THR A 355 4.04 -15.50 13.56
C THR A 355 5.02 -14.38 13.22
N ILE A 356 5.95 -14.05 14.13
CA ILE A 356 6.95 -13.01 13.90
C ILE A 356 7.94 -13.44 12.81
N GLY A 357 8.43 -14.68 12.84
CA GLY A 357 9.33 -15.20 11.80
C GLY A 357 8.72 -15.15 10.40
N ILE A 358 7.45 -15.56 10.24
CA ILE A 358 6.76 -15.59 8.95
C ILE A 358 6.40 -14.16 8.49
N PHE A 359 5.66 -13.40 9.31
CA PHE A 359 5.06 -12.14 8.86
C PHE A 359 5.95 -10.90 9.07
N LEU A 360 6.97 -10.95 9.92
CA LEU A 360 7.93 -9.85 10.07
C LEU A 360 9.23 -10.14 9.32
N VAL A 361 9.85 -11.31 9.49
CA VAL A 361 11.20 -11.58 8.93
C VAL A 361 11.13 -12.10 7.49
N LEU A 362 10.42 -13.21 7.25
CA LEU A 362 10.33 -13.83 5.93
C LEU A 362 9.58 -12.94 4.94
N LEU A 363 8.46 -12.34 5.34
CA LEU A 363 7.74 -11.40 4.48
C LEU A 363 8.56 -10.12 4.18
N PHE A 364 9.37 -9.61 5.12
CA PHE A 364 10.30 -8.50 4.83
C PHE A 364 11.30 -8.88 3.75
N TRP A 365 11.92 -10.06 3.86
CA TRP A 365 12.85 -10.58 2.86
C TRP A 365 12.20 -10.70 1.48
N LEU A 366 11.00 -11.28 1.39
CA LEU A 366 10.27 -11.41 0.12
C LEU A 366 9.87 -10.04 -0.46
N GLN A 367 9.53 -9.07 0.38
CA GLN A 367 9.22 -7.70 -0.05
C GLN A 367 10.47 -6.94 -0.54
N TYR A 368 11.62 -7.15 0.11
CA TYR A 368 12.91 -6.65 -0.38
C TYR A 368 13.27 -7.25 -1.75
N VAL A 369 13.12 -8.56 -1.92
CA VAL A 369 13.31 -9.25 -3.20
C VAL A 369 12.35 -8.68 -4.27
N ASN A 370 11.07 -8.49 -3.93
CA ASN A 370 10.11 -7.87 -4.85
C ASN A 370 10.56 -6.46 -5.26
N PHE A 371 10.89 -5.60 -4.30
CA PHE A 371 11.31 -4.23 -4.56
C PHE A 371 12.57 -4.12 -5.42
N ARG A 372 13.56 -5.02 -5.25
CA ARG A 372 14.81 -4.95 -6.00
C ARG A 372 14.74 -5.61 -7.38
N TYR A 373 13.93 -6.65 -7.56
CA TYR A 373 14.02 -7.53 -8.74
C TYR A 373 12.69 -7.80 -9.46
N ASP A 374 11.55 -7.57 -8.82
CA ASP A 374 10.23 -7.83 -9.43
C ASP A 374 9.12 -6.85 -8.99
N PRO A 375 9.34 -5.52 -9.04
CA PRO A 375 8.47 -4.55 -8.37
C PRO A 375 7.04 -4.57 -8.92
N TYR A 376 6.05 -4.90 -8.08
CA TYR A 376 4.73 -5.34 -8.55
C TYR A 376 3.88 -4.31 -9.35
N LYS A 377 4.29 -3.04 -9.39
CA LYS A 377 3.64 -1.95 -10.15
C LYS A 377 4.35 -1.56 -11.45
N GLN A 378 5.60 -1.98 -11.63
CA GLN A 378 6.44 -1.65 -12.78
C GLN A 378 6.90 -2.95 -13.45
N PRO A 379 6.97 -3.04 -14.79
CA PRO A 379 7.58 -4.16 -15.47
C PRO A 379 8.95 -4.53 -14.89
N ALA A 380 9.19 -5.81 -14.59
CA ALA A 380 10.49 -6.29 -14.12
C ALA A 380 11.50 -6.46 -15.27
N GLN A 381 11.02 -6.65 -16.49
CA GLN A 381 11.86 -6.75 -17.68
C GLN A 381 12.56 -5.41 -17.98
N LYS A 382 13.88 -5.50 -18.15
CA LYS A 382 14.76 -4.38 -18.50
C LYS A 382 14.42 -3.83 -19.89
N GLY A 383 14.37 -2.51 -20.01
CA GLY A 383 14.25 -1.84 -21.30
C GLY A 383 15.59 -1.87 -22.05
N VAL A 384 15.53 -1.82 -23.39
CA VAL A 384 16.72 -1.81 -24.27
C VAL A 384 17.60 -0.60 -23.94
N PRO A 385 18.83 -0.76 -23.42
CA PRO A 385 19.64 0.32 -22.86
C PRO A 385 19.80 1.54 -23.77
N GLU A 386 20.06 1.31 -25.06
CA GLU A 386 20.28 2.32 -26.09
C GLU A 386 19.02 3.15 -26.35
N LEU A 387 17.84 2.59 -26.09
CA LEU A 387 16.56 3.25 -26.32
C LEU A 387 16.06 4.05 -25.11
N ARG A 388 16.52 3.77 -23.88
CA ARG A 388 15.99 4.41 -22.64
C ARG A 388 16.12 5.93 -22.69
N GLY A 389 15.03 6.68 -22.49
CA GLY A 389 15.05 8.15 -22.42
C GLY A 389 13.85 8.85 -23.07
N ASN A 390 13.89 10.19 -23.07
CA ASN A 390 12.91 11.07 -23.71
C ASN A 390 13.33 11.44 -25.13
N TYR A 391 12.35 11.59 -26.04
CA TYR A 391 12.59 11.89 -27.44
C TYR A 391 11.58 12.88 -28.02
N ASN A 392 12.09 13.82 -28.82
CA ASN A 392 11.29 14.59 -29.76
C ASN A 392 11.03 13.75 -31.02
N VAL A 393 9.78 13.73 -31.47
CA VAL A 393 9.42 13.12 -32.76
C VAL A 393 9.67 14.14 -33.87
N THR A 394 10.85 14.08 -34.49
CA THR A 394 11.30 15.04 -35.51
C THR A 394 10.80 14.71 -36.91
N GLU A 395 10.58 13.44 -37.20
CA GLU A 395 9.89 12.99 -38.42
C GLU A 395 8.89 11.89 -38.09
N PHE A 396 7.73 11.92 -38.75
CA PHE A 396 6.70 10.90 -38.66
C PHE A 396 6.12 10.66 -40.05
N ARG A 397 6.08 9.42 -40.51
CA ARG A 397 5.42 9.02 -41.75
C ARG A 397 4.44 7.88 -41.49
N LEU A 398 3.29 7.94 -42.15
CA LEU A 398 2.27 6.89 -42.16
C LEU A 398 1.95 6.54 -43.62
N ASN A 399 2.00 5.25 -43.97
CA ASN A 399 1.85 4.75 -45.34
C ASN A 399 2.73 5.51 -46.35
N GLY A 400 3.99 5.76 -45.95
CA GLY A 400 4.99 6.51 -46.71
C GLY A 400 4.81 8.04 -46.74
N ARG A 401 3.67 8.58 -46.29
CA ARG A 401 3.38 10.03 -46.31
C ARG A 401 3.87 10.69 -45.02
N VAL A 402 4.64 11.76 -45.15
CA VAL A 402 5.09 12.59 -44.01
C VAL A 402 3.89 13.30 -43.38
N LEU A 403 3.71 13.17 -42.06
CA LEU A 403 2.78 13.96 -41.27
C LEU A 403 3.57 15.07 -40.54
N PRO A 404 3.42 16.34 -40.95
CA PRO A 404 4.12 17.45 -40.30
C PRO A 404 3.67 17.60 -38.84
N TYR A 405 4.48 18.26 -38.02
CA TYR A 405 4.12 18.49 -36.62
C TYR A 405 2.83 19.34 -36.52
N SER A 406 1.85 18.81 -35.81
CA SER A 406 0.66 19.55 -35.37
C SER A 406 0.29 19.08 -33.95
N PRO A 407 0.08 19.99 -32.99
CA PRO A 407 -0.36 19.62 -31.64
C PRO A 407 -1.81 19.10 -31.62
N LEU A 408 -2.56 19.28 -32.72
CA LEU A 408 -3.94 18.82 -32.87
C LEU A 408 -4.07 17.45 -33.54
N ASP A 409 -2.97 16.87 -34.04
CA ASP A 409 -2.98 15.58 -34.74
C ASP A 409 -3.23 14.41 -33.78
N SER A 410 -4.25 13.60 -34.08
CA SER A 410 -4.73 12.48 -33.26
C SER A 410 -3.97 11.17 -33.49
N VAL A 411 -3.13 11.11 -34.52
CA VAL A 411 -2.37 9.92 -34.96
C VAL A 411 -0.86 10.14 -34.81
N ARG A 412 -0.35 11.30 -35.20
CA ARG A 412 1.07 11.64 -35.10
C ARG A 412 1.52 11.67 -33.64
N TRP A 413 2.57 10.93 -33.33
CA TRP A 413 3.22 10.99 -32.01
C TRP A 413 3.85 12.38 -31.82
N GLN A 414 3.59 13.04 -30.71
CA GLN A 414 4.12 14.37 -30.39
C GLN A 414 5.52 14.26 -29.74
N GLU A 415 5.60 13.41 -28.72
CA GLU A 415 6.80 13.03 -27.98
C GLU A 415 6.77 11.51 -27.74
N ALA A 416 7.94 10.91 -27.52
CA ALA A 416 8.06 9.49 -27.17
C ALA A 416 9.04 9.30 -26.01
N THR A 417 8.85 8.24 -25.23
CA THR A 417 9.62 7.96 -24.02
C THR A 417 9.76 6.46 -23.80
N PHE A 418 11.00 5.97 -23.80
CA PHE A 418 11.31 4.61 -23.38
C PHE A 418 11.75 4.65 -21.91
N GLU A 419 11.09 3.87 -21.06
CA GLU A 419 11.42 3.77 -19.64
C GLU A 419 12.68 2.91 -19.43
N ASN A 420 13.19 2.85 -18.19
CA ASN A 420 14.27 1.93 -17.81
C ASN A 420 13.87 0.45 -17.92
N TRP A 421 12.57 0.18 -17.88
CA TRP A 421 11.95 -1.12 -18.08
C TRP A 421 11.31 -1.23 -19.47
N SER A 422 10.71 -2.38 -19.80
CA SER A 422 10.14 -2.69 -21.12
C SER A 422 8.82 -1.95 -21.43
N THR A 423 8.83 -0.62 -21.35
CA THR A 423 7.67 0.23 -21.68
C THR A 423 8.08 1.40 -22.58
N LEU A 424 7.31 1.57 -23.65
CA LEU A 424 7.30 2.74 -24.52
C LEU A 424 6.02 3.52 -24.21
N THR A 425 6.14 4.82 -23.98
CA THR A 425 5.01 5.75 -23.99
C THR A 425 5.16 6.78 -25.09
N PHE A 426 4.04 7.25 -25.62
CA PHE A 426 4.01 8.33 -26.61
C PHE A 426 2.68 9.09 -26.51
N ARG A 427 2.68 10.36 -26.89
CA ARG A 427 1.49 11.22 -26.79
C ARG A 427 0.90 11.50 -28.17
N THR A 428 -0.42 11.41 -28.32
CA THR A 428 -1.15 11.93 -29.49
C THR A 428 -2.32 12.82 -29.05
N ASN A 429 -2.93 13.61 -29.93
CA ASN A 429 -4.13 14.37 -29.59
C ASN A 429 -5.41 13.51 -29.69
N ARG A 430 -5.47 12.42 -28.90
CA ARG A 430 -6.60 11.49 -28.90
C ARG A 430 -6.88 10.99 -27.49
N ALA A 431 -8.08 11.24 -26.97
CA ALA A 431 -8.53 10.75 -25.67
C ALA A 431 -8.36 9.22 -25.53
N VAL A 432 -7.63 8.79 -24.50
CA VAL A 432 -7.52 7.38 -24.09
C VAL A 432 -8.62 7.04 -23.07
N PRO A 433 -9.10 5.78 -23.00
CA PRO A 433 -10.06 5.39 -21.99
C PRO A 433 -9.41 5.36 -20.59
N LEU A 434 -10.01 6.06 -19.64
CA LEU A 434 -9.48 6.15 -18.27
C LEU A 434 -9.57 4.80 -17.53
N ASP A 435 -8.44 4.35 -17.00
CA ASP A 435 -8.35 3.21 -16.07
C ASP A 435 -8.31 3.73 -14.62
N LEU A 436 -9.33 3.37 -13.84
CA LEU A 436 -9.51 3.71 -12.43
C LEU A 436 -9.07 2.56 -11.49
N SER A 437 -8.23 1.64 -11.96
CA SER A 437 -7.60 0.62 -11.15
C SER A 437 -6.32 1.12 -10.45
N ASN A 438 -5.81 0.34 -9.51
CA ASN A 438 -4.69 0.72 -8.64
C ASN A 438 -3.27 0.48 -9.24
N GLY A 439 -3.18 0.27 -10.55
CA GLY A 439 -1.92 0.21 -11.31
C GLY A 439 -1.11 -1.09 -11.18
N GLY A 440 -1.63 -2.11 -10.50
CA GLY A 440 -0.95 -3.40 -10.32
C GLY A 440 -1.30 -4.08 -9.00
N GLY A 441 -0.49 -5.07 -8.62
CA GLY A 441 -0.61 -5.82 -7.37
C GLY A 441 -0.81 -7.30 -7.60
N ALA A 442 -1.92 -7.67 -8.25
CA ALA A 442 -2.24 -9.06 -8.58
C ALA A 442 -1.50 -9.61 -9.81
N PRO A 443 -1.27 -8.84 -10.90
CA PRO A 443 -0.71 -9.42 -12.11
C PRO A 443 0.77 -9.79 -12.00
N MET A 444 1.11 -10.97 -12.50
CA MET A 444 2.49 -11.45 -12.59
C MET A 444 3.15 -11.04 -13.90
N ARG A 445 2.39 -10.87 -15.01
CA ARG A 445 2.94 -10.37 -16.28
C ARG A 445 3.17 -8.87 -16.28
N ASP A 446 4.25 -8.46 -16.92
CA ASP A 446 4.66 -7.06 -17.04
C ASP A 446 3.71 -6.25 -17.93
N LEU A 447 3.14 -6.87 -18.97
CA LEU A 447 2.05 -6.32 -19.79
C LEU A 447 0.81 -5.91 -18.97
N ASN A 448 0.63 -6.52 -17.79
CA ASN A 448 -0.48 -6.25 -16.88
C ASN A 448 -0.09 -5.35 -15.69
N ARG A 449 1.14 -4.83 -15.64
CA ARG A 449 1.57 -3.82 -14.66
C ARG A 449 1.33 -2.44 -15.27
N THR A 450 0.24 -1.80 -14.84
CA THR A 450 -0.41 -0.70 -15.54
C THR A 450 -0.22 0.67 -14.87
N PHE A 451 0.68 0.80 -13.90
CA PHE A 451 0.82 2.02 -13.10
C PHE A 451 1.04 3.30 -13.93
N GLU A 452 1.70 3.20 -15.09
CA GLU A 452 1.95 4.33 -15.99
C GLU A 452 0.69 4.81 -16.74
N LEU A 453 -0.37 3.98 -16.83
CA LEU A 453 -1.64 4.33 -17.49
C LEU A 453 -2.81 4.55 -16.52
N THR A 454 -2.76 4.00 -15.31
CA THR A 454 -3.85 4.15 -14.34
C THR A 454 -3.92 5.56 -13.78
N GLY A 455 -5.13 6.12 -13.77
CA GLY A 455 -5.39 7.50 -13.39
C GLY A 455 -4.85 8.54 -14.37
N VAL A 456 -4.56 8.13 -15.62
CA VAL A 456 -4.09 9.01 -16.71
C VAL A 456 -5.14 9.07 -17.81
N ALA A 457 -5.53 10.29 -18.16
CA ALA A 457 -6.42 10.64 -19.26
C ALA A 457 -5.60 11.27 -20.41
N GLY A 458 -6.17 12.25 -21.11
CA GLY A 458 -5.50 12.88 -22.25
C GLY A 458 -5.20 11.87 -23.36
N GLY A 459 -4.02 12.00 -23.97
CA GLY A 459 -3.58 11.15 -25.08
C GLY A 459 -2.28 10.39 -24.86
N GLN A 460 -1.93 10.12 -23.60
CA GLN A 460 -0.74 9.33 -23.28
C GLN A 460 -1.00 7.84 -23.54
N ARG A 461 -0.32 7.28 -24.54
CA ARG A 461 -0.36 5.85 -24.87
C ARG A 461 0.77 5.12 -24.16
N VAL A 462 0.51 3.90 -23.69
CA VAL A 462 1.46 3.09 -22.91
C VAL A 462 1.51 1.67 -23.46
N PHE A 463 2.65 1.28 -24.01
CA PHE A 463 2.90 -0.02 -24.62
C PHE A 463 3.99 -0.76 -23.84
N TYR A 464 3.72 -2.02 -23.49
CA TYR A 464 4.76 -2.98 -23.15
C TYR A 464 5.45 -3.45 -24.44
N TYR A 465 6.72 -3.84 -24.39
CA TYR A 465 7.39 -4.47 -25.53
C TYR A 465 8.24 -5.68 -25.16
N ASP A 466 8.17 -6.71 -26.01
CA ASP A 466 9.20 -7.75 -26.06
C ASP A 466 10.26 -7.33 -27.09
N ALA A 467 11.55 -7.35 -26.73
CA ALA A 467 12.64 -6.88 -27.59
C ALA A 467 13.51 -8.03 -28.08
N ASP A 468 13.51 -8.25 -29.41
CA ASP A 468 14.55 -8.99 -30.10
C ASP A 468 15.72 -8.04 -30.38
N THR A 469 16.71 -8.08 -29.49
CA THR A 469 17.89 -7.21 -29.57
C THR A 469 18.91 -7.64 -30.61
N LYS A 470 18.77 -8.85 -31.18
CA LYS A 470 19.67 -9.38 -32.23
C LYS A 470 19.25 -8.91 -33.62
N ASN A 471 17.94 -8.95 -33.88
CA ASN A 471 17.35 -8.50 -35.14
C ASN A 471 16.85 -7.04 -35.09
N HIS A 472 17.03 -6.38 -33.93
CA HIS A 472 16.58 -5.02 -33.62
C HIS A 472 15.07 -4.80 -33.85
N VAL A 473 14.23 -5.70 -33.32
CA VAL A 473 12.76 -5.65 -33.46
C VAL A 473 12.09 -5.55 -32.10
N LEU A 474 11.11 -4.66 -31.99
CA LEU A 474 10.22 -4.50 -30.84
C LEU A 474 8.82 -5.03 -31.18
N TYR A 475 8.34 -5.97 -30.37
CA TYR A 475 7.00 -6.52 -30.43
C TYR A 475 6.15 -5.85 -29.34
N LEU A 476 5.47 -4.77 -29.68
CA LEU A 476 4.75 -3.94 -28.73
C LEU A 476 3.30 -4.37 -28.56
N GLN A 477 2.79 -4.31 -27.33
CA GLN A 477 1.41 -4.60 -26.96
C GLN A 477 0.89 -3.50 -26.03
N ASP A 478 -0.30 -2.97 -26.33
CA ASP A 478 -0.91 -1.90 -25.53
C ASP A 478 -1.20 -2.40 -24.11
N LYS A 479 -0.76 -1.65 -23.09
CA LYS A 479 -1.03 -2.02 -21.69
C LYS A 479 -2.50 -1.84 -21.33
N TYR A 480 -3.24 -0.98 -22.04
CA TYR A 480 -4.67 -0.83 -21.81
C TYR A 480 -5.43 -2.11 -22.20
N ARG A 481 -6.28 -2.61 -21.29
CA ARG A 481 -7.09 -3.80 -21.49
C ARG A 481 -8.57 -3.45 -21.65
N PRO A 482 -9.17 -3.56 -22.85
CA PRO A 482 -10.59 -3.31 -23.05
C PRO A 482 -11.46 -4.20 -22.15
N GLY A 483 -12.32 -3.57 -21.34
CA GLY A 483 -13.23 -4.28 -20.43
C GLY A 483 -12.54 -4.91 -19.21
N GLY A 484 -11.34 -4.45 -18.83
CA GLY A 484 -10.72 -4.81 -17.55
C GLY A 484 -11.55 -4.36 -16.33
N PRO A 485 -11.29 -4.90 -15.12
CA PRO A 485 -11.99 -4.52 -13.91
C PRO A 485 -11.79 -3.02 -13.60
N ARG A 486 -12.88 -2.24 -13.70
CA ARG A 486 -12.88 -0.83 -13.33
C ARG A 486 -13.16 -0.69 -11.84
N GLY A 487 -12.13 -0.31 -11.07
CA GLY A 487 -12.26 0.08 -9.66
C GLY A 487 -12.60 -1.06 -8.70
N GLU A 488 -11.57 -1.54 -8.00
CA GLU A 488 -11.57 -1.98 -6.58
C GLU A 488 -10.29 -2.78 -6.36
N GLY A 489 -9.50 -2.44 -5.34
CA GLY A 489 -8.30 -3.17 -4.95
C GLY A 489 -8.60 -4.50 -4.23
N GLY A 490 -9.59 -5.26 -4.70
CA GLY A 490 -10.10 -6.49 -4.11
C GLY A 490 -9.25 -7.72 -4.41
N ASP A 491 -9.43 -8.76 -3.59
CA ASP A 491 -8.71 -10.03 -3.68
C ASP A 491 -9.02 -10.76 -5.01
N GLU A 492 -8.13 -11.66 -5.45
CA GLU A 492 -8.31 -12.48 -6.67
C GLU A 492 -9.64 -13.28 -6.69
N ALA A 493 -10.27 -13.45 -5.52
CA ALA A 493 -11.56 -14.10 -5.35
C ALA A 493 -12.73 -13.35 -6.04
N ASP A 494 -12.72 -12.02 -6.12
CA ASP A 494 -13.80 -11.26 -6.77
C ASP A 494 -13.58 -11.15 -8.29
N ALA A 495 -12.33 -11.22 -8.75
CA ALA A 495 -12.03 -11.46 -10.18
C ALA A 495 -12.62 -12.81 -10.66
N ALA A 496 -12.62 -13.84 -9.80
CA ALA A 496 -13.21 -15.14 -10.12
C ALA A 496 -14.75 -15.13 -10.20
N LYS A 497 -15.45 -14.23 -9.49
CA LYS A 497 -16.91 -14.05 -9.63
C LYS A 497 -17.30 -13.16 -10.81
N SER A 498 -16.42 -12.25 -11.21
CA SER A 498 -16.72 -11.22 -12.23
C SER A 498 -16.64 -11.73 -13.68
N GLN A 499 -16.25 -12.98 -13.92
CA GLN A 499 -16.14 -13.55 -15.27
C GLN A 499 -16.88 -14.89 -15.42
N LYS A 500 -18.21 -14.83 -15.45
CA LYS A 500 -19.07 -15.79 -16.19
C LYS A 500 -19.14 -15.49 -17.70
N LEU A 501 -18.22 -14.68 -18.22
CA LEU A 501 -18.00 -14.56 -19.66
C LEU A 501 -17.31 -15.85 -20.13
N LYS A 502 -17.83 -16.49 -21.20
CA LYS A 502 -17.10 -17.57 -21.88
C LYS A 502 -15.67 -17.09 -22.15
N PRO A 503 -14.63 -17.90 -21.90
CA PRO A 503 -13.27 -17.47 -22.21
C PRO A 503 -13.22 -17.13 -23.69
N LYS A 504 -12.95 -15.85 -24.01
CA LYS A 504 -12.47 -15.49 -25.35
C LYS A 504 -11.22 -16.35 -25.57
N ALA A 505 -11.05 -16.86 -26.79
CA ALA A 505 -9.86 -17.63 -27.13
C ALA A 505 -8.61 -16.83 -26.72
N ALA A 506 -7.66 -17.51 -26.08
CA ALA A 506 -6.40 -16.87 -25.67
C ALA A 506 -5.79 -16.17 -26.88
N ALA A 507 -5.30 -14.94 -26.69
CA ALA A 507 -4.71 -14.17 -27.78
C ALA A 507 -3.65 -15.02 -28.51
N ALA A 508 -3.83 -15.21 -29.81
CA ALA A 508 -2.95 -16.06 -30.60
C ALA A 508 -1.49 -15.56 -30.48
N GLN A 509 -0.56 -16.52 -30.39
CA GLN A 509 0.87 -16.19 -30.40
C GLN A 509 1.21 -15.58 -31.76
N TRP A 510 1.80 -14.40 -31.72
CA TRP A 510 1.97 -13.52 -32.88
C TRP A 510 3.43 -13.10 -33.10
N ILE A 511 4.27 -13.33 -32.09
CA ILE A 511 5.72 -13.19 -32.19
C ILE A 511 6.24 -14.49 -32.86
N PRO A 512 7.06 -14.39 -33.92
CA PRO A 512 7.70 -15.54 -34.57
C PRO A 512 8.51 -16.41 -33.61
N ALA A 513 8.63 -17.71 -33.90
CA ALA A 513 9.26 -18.67 -32.99
C ALA A 513 10.79 -18.45 -32.82
N ASP A 514 11.45 -17.99 -33.87
CA ASP A 514 12.86 -17.57 -33.91
C ASP A 514 13.10 -16.28 -33.12
N ALA A 515 12.19 -15.30 -33.24
CA ALA A 515 12.20 -14.11 -32.40
C ALA A 515 11.97 -14.46 -30.92
N LEU A 516 11.01 -15.35 -30.61
CA LEU A 516 10.78 -15.84 -29.24
C LEU A 516 11.99 -16.58 -28.65
N ALA A 517 12.72 -17.36 -29.46
CA ALA A 517 13.95 -18.01 -29.04
C ALA A 517 15.06 -17.01 -28.67
N THR A 518 15.07 -15.83 -29.31
CA THR A 518 16.01 -14.73 -29.01
C THR A 518 15.52 -13.87 -27.82
N ILE A 519 14.23 -13.59 -27.75
CA ILE A 519 13.59 -12.82 -26.67
C ILE A 519 13.66 -13.58 -25.34
N GLY A 520 13.52 -14.91 -25.34
CA GLY A 520 13.46 -15.73 -24.12
C GLY A 520 12.13 -15.63 -23.37
N ASP A 521 12.02 -16.32 -22.23
CA ASP A 521 10.80 -16.31 -21.42
C ASP A 521 10.80 -15.21 -20.32
N GLU A 522 9.65 -14.57 -20.16
CA GLU A 522 9.36 -13.51 -19.18
C GLU A 522 9.61 -13.91 -17.70
N ASP A 523 9.58 -15.21 -17.38
CA ASP A 523 9.83 -15.73 -16.03
C ASP A 523 11.31 -16.08 -15.77
N SER A 524 12.08 -16.44 -16.80
CA SER A 524 13.50 -16.79 -16.66
C SER A 524 14.45 -15.60 -16.83
N ARG A 525 13.95 -14.46 -17.33
CA ARG A 525 14.74 -13.23 -17.58
C ARG A 525 14.88 -12.28 -16.39
N ILE A 526 14.12 -12.48 -15.31
CA ILE A 526 14.35 -11.76 -14.04
C ILE A 526 15.45 -12.43 -13.23
N ASP A 527 15.94 -11.75 -12.18
CA ASP A 527 16.94 -12.34 -11.28
C ASP A 527 16.42 -13.67 -10.68
N PRO A 528 17.22 -14.76 -10.69
CA PRO A 528 16.83 -16.04 -10.11
C PRO A 528 16.28 -15.97 -8.68
N ILE A 529 16.72 -15.01 -7.86
CA ILE A 529 16.27 -14.85 -6.47
C ILE A 529 14.79 -14.43 -6.36
N ALA A 530 14.22 -13.83 -7.41
CA ALA A 530 12.83 -13.39 -7.46
C ALA A 530 11.90 -14.34 -8.23
N ARG A 531 12.44 -15.42 -8.80
CA ARG A 531 11.64 -16.48 -9.42
C ARG A 531 10.89 -17.23 -8.34
N SER A 532 9.59 -17.43 -8.57
CA SER A 532 8.69 -18.03 -7.58
C SER A 532 7.61 -18.87 -8.25
N THR A 533 7.16 -19.92 -7.56
CA THR A 533 6.12 -20.82 -8.08
C THR A 533 4.82 -20.07 -8.37
N ARG A 534 4.53 -18.98 -7.64
CA ARG A 534 3.39 -18.08 -7.95
C ARG A 534 3.58 -17.33 -9.27
N ARG A 535 4.75 -16.72 -9.50
CA ARG A 535 5.04 -15.96 -10.73
C ARG A 535 4.92 -16.85 -11.96
N THR A 536 5.61 -18.00 -11.98
CA THR A 536 5.57 -18.95 -13.10
C THR A 536 4.12 -19.41 -13.40
N LYS A 537 3.32 -19.74 -12.37
CA LYS A 537 1.92 -20.14 -12.55
C LYS A 537 1.05 -18.97 -13.03
N GLY A 538 1.25 -17.76 -12.49
CA GLY A 538 0.49 -16.56 -12.81
C GLY A 538 0.73 -16.08 -14.25
N ILE A 539 1.98 -16.01 -14.69
CA ILE A 539 2.33 -15.67 -16.09
C ILE A 539 1.62 -16.61 -17.07
N ASN A 540 1.70 -17.92 -16.82
CA ASN A 540 1.01 -18.93 -17.65
C ASN A 540 -0.53 -18.79 -17.61
N ALA A 541 -1.11 -18.53 -16.44
CA ALA A 541 -2.55 -18.33 -16.29
C ALA A 541 -3.03 -17.01 -16.91
N GLU A 542 -2.20 -15.98 -16.95
CA GLU A 542 -2.48 -14.70 -17.60
C GLU A 542 -2.37 -14.81 -19.12
N ARG A 543 -1.32 -15.44 -19.67
CA ARG A 543 -1.20 -15.72 -21.13
C ARG A 543 -2.44 -16.43 -21.68
N ARG A 544 -2.96 -17.44 -20.95
CA ARG A 544 -4.19 -18.18 -21.32
C ARG A 544 -5.49 -17.37 -21.23
N ARG A 545 -5.50 -16.25 -20.51
CA ARG A 545 -6.67 -15.38 -20.27
C ARG A 545 -6.49 -13.99 -20.87
N ASP A 546 -5.43 -13.77 -21.64
CA ASP A 546 -5.16 -12.49 -22.28
C ASP A 546 -6.10 -12.29 -23.45
N VAL A 547 -6.50 -11.04 -23.65
CA VAL A 547 -7.37 -10.64 -24.75
C VAL A 547 -6.52 -10.05 -25.86
N GLU A 548 -7.03 -10.07 -27.09
CA GLU A 548 -6.40 -9.30 -28.16
C GLU A 548 -6.38 -7.80 -27.81
N ARG A 549 -5.23 -7.17 -28.03
CA ARG A 549 -4.96 -5.75 -27.79
C ARG A 549 -4.31 -5.15 -29.03
N ASN A 550 -4.24 -3.82 -29.08
CA ASN A 550 -3.47 -3.12 -30.09
C ASN A 550 -2.00 -3.57 -30.03
N ARG A 551 -1.41 -3.88 -31.19
CA ARG A 551 -0.06 -4.43 -31.34
C ARG A 551 0.71 -3.60 -32.36
N MET A 552 1.99 -3.36 -32.12
CA MET A 552 2.88 -2.73 -33.11
C MET A 552 4.12 -3.59 -33.30
N LEU A 553 4.66 -3.59 -34.51
CA LEU A 553 5.90 -4.27 -34.86
C LEU A 553 6.87 -3.21 -35.38
N LEU A 554 7.88 -2.85 -34.59
CA LEU A 554 8.80 -1.77 -34.92
C LEU A 554 10.24 -2.28 -34.94
N THR A 555 10.88 -2.30 -36.10
CA THR A 555 12.34 -2.38 -36.20
C THR A 555 12.92 -1.05 -35.72
N TYR A 556 14.03 -1.09 -34.98
CA TYR A 556 14.76 0.10 -34.55
C TYR A 556 16.17 0.14 -35.14
N SER A 557 16.68 1.35 -35.37
CA SER A 557 18.06 1.59 -35.78
C SER A 557 18.63 2.78 -35.03
N THR A 558 19.77 2.60 -34.37
CA THR A 558 20.50 3.63 -33.63
C THR A 558 21.97 3.24 -33.48
N LYS A 559 22.84 4.20 -33.17
CA LYS A 559 24.26 3.96 -32.85
C LYS A 559 24.53 4.00 -31.35
N ASP A 560 23.96 4.99 -30.68
CA ASP A 560 24.23 5.39 -29.30
C ASP A 560 22.95 5.84 -28.55
N GLY A 561 21.79 5.71 -29.19
CA GLY A 561 20.53 6.21 -28.67
C GLY A 561 20.28 7.70 -28.84
N SER A 562 21.22 8.50 -29.36
CA SER A 562 21.05 9.95 -29.58
C SER A 562 19.98 10.23 -30.64
N ARG A 563 19.94 9.40 -31.68
CA ARG A 563 18.92 9.36 -32.71
C ARG A 563 18.48 7.92 -32.93
N VAL A 564 17.17 7.68 -32.82
CA VAL A 564 16.55 6.37 -33.02
C VAL A 564 15.58 6.48 -34.19
N ILE A 565 15.74 5.62 -35.18
CA ILE A 565 14.79 5.46 -36.28
C ILE A 565 13.95 4.22 -35.98
N LEU A 566 12.63 4.38 -35.90
CA LEU A 566 11.68 3.29 -35.77
C LEU A 566 10.94 3.11 -37.09
N SER A 567 10.80 1.88 -37.57
CA SER A 567 10.05 1.58 -38.80
C SER A 567 9.36 0.23 -38.73
N GLY A 568 8.15 0.12 -39.26
CA GLY A 568 7.44 -1.16 -39.33
C GLY A 568 5.94 -0.99 -39.49
N ILE A 569 5.16 -1.70 -38.67
CA ILE A 569 3.69 -1.76 -38.74
C ILE A 569 3.08 -1.23 -37.44
N SER A 570 2.15 -0.28 -37.60
CA SER A 570 1.40 0.34 -36.51
C SER A 570 0.21 -0.48 -36.02
N GLU A 571 -0.44 -0.02 -34.95
CA GLU A 571 -1.63 -0.61 -34.35
C GLU A 571 -2.83 -0.76 -35.29
N ASN A 572 -2.90 0.07 -36.33
CA ASN A 572 -3.96 0.04 -37.34
C ASN A 572 -3.57 -0.78 -38.58
N LYS A 573 -2.41 -1.44 -38.56
CA LYS A 573 -1.77 -2.17 -39.69
C LYS A 573 -1.23 -1.29 -40.81
N ASP A 574 -1.21 0.03 -40.63
CA ASP A 574 -0.52 0.98 -41.52
C ASP A 574 1.00 0.87 -41.36
N SER A 575 1.76 1.12 -42.44
CA SER A 575 3.21 1.23 -42.33
C SER A 575 3.60 2.54 -41.66
N ILE A 576 4.56 2.49 -40.73
CA ILE A 576 4.98 3.62 -39.90
C ILE A 576 6.49 3.79 -39.97
N TYR A 577 6.94 5.04 -40.00
CA TYR A 577 8.35 5.44 -39.89
C TYR A 577 8.44 6.66 -38.98
N VAL A 578 9.25 6.60 -37.93
CA VAL A 578 9.39 7.65 -36.92
C VAL A 578 10.86 7.91 -36.67
N VAL A 579 11.28 9.17 -36.70
CA VAL A 579 12.60 9.60 -36.23
C VAL A 579 12.43 10.24 -34.87
N LEU A 580 13.21 9.73 -33.91
CA LEU A 580 13.24 10.13 -32.53
C LEU A 580 14.63 10.70 -32.23
N ASP A 581 14.71 12.00 -31.94
CA ASP A 581 15.95 12.65 -31.49
C ASP A 581 15.89 12.84 -29.96
N ARG A 582 16.92 12.37 -29.26
CA ARG A 582 16.99 12.29 -27.80
C ARG A 582 17.02 13.68 -27.17
N VAL A 583 16.21 13.87 -26.13
CA VAL A 583 16.09 15.14 -25.40
C VAL A 583 16.53 14.95 -23.95
N ASN A 584 17.53 15.72 -23.52
CA ASN A 584 17.85 15.85 -22.11
C ASN A 584 16.85 16.82 -21.43
N ARG A 585 15.69 16.30 -21.03
CA ARG A 585 14.63 17.07 -20.36
C ARG A 585 15.01 17.28 -18.90
N THR A 586 15.37 18.51 -18.55
CA THR A 586 15.67 18.87 -17.15
C THR A 586 14.37 18.96 -16.36
N TYR A 587 14.11 17.99 -15.49
CA TYR A 587 12.99 18.03 -14.56
C TYR A 587 13.36 18.84 -13.32
N ALA A 588 12.41 19.62 -12.78
CA ALA A 588 12.59 20.32 -11.51
C ALA A 588 12.65 19.35 -10.30
N LEU A 589 12.17 18.12 -10.47
CA LEU A 589 12.24 17.06 -9.48
C LEU A 589 13.60 16.34 -9.58
N SER A 590 14.35 16.34 -8.48
CA SER A 590 15.55 15.50 -8.33
C SER A 590 15.15 14.03 -8.18
N GLY A 591 15.77 13.15 -8.97
CA GLY A 591 15.58 11.71 -8.83
C GLY A 591 16.01 11.18 -7.46
N SER A 592 15.24 10.24 -6.92
CA SER A 592 15.57 9.55 -5.66
C SER A 592 16.72 8.56 -5.83
N THR A 593 17.56 8.42 -4.80
CA THR A 593 18.56 7.35 -4.66
C THR A 593 17.92 5.99 -4.35
N LEU A 594 16.70 6.00 -3.81
CA LEU A 594 15.89 4.81 -3.55
C LEU A 594 14.93 4.61 -4.73
N GLN A 595 15.17 3.55 -5.53
CA GLN A 595 14.40 3.20 -6.72
C GLN A 595 14.00 1.72 -6.69
N ALA A 596 12.79 1.44 -7.14
CA ALA A 596 12.29 0.07 -7.32
C ALA A 596 12.82 -0.52 -8.63
N GLY A 597 13.11 -1.82 -8.61
CA GLY A 597 13.75 -2.57 -9.71
C GLY A 597 15.27 -2.38 -9.79
N LEU A 598 15.89 -3.21 -10.64
CA LEU A 598 17.32 -3.18 -10.96
C LEU A 598 17.46 -3.33 -12.48
N TYR A 599 17.47 -2.19 -13.18
CA TYR A 599 17.23 -2.10 -14.62
C TYR A 599 18.48 -1.91 -15.48
#